data_AF-A0A9D7DD99-F1
#
_entry.id   AF-A0A9D7DD99-F1
#
_cell.length_a   1.000
_cell.length_b   1.000
_cell.length_c   1.000
_cell.angle_alpha   90.00
_cell.angle_beta   90.00
_cell.angle_gamma   90.00
#
_symmetry.space_group_name_H-M   'P 1'
#
loop_
_entity.id
_entity.type
_entity.pdbx_description
1 polymer ?
#
loop_
_entity_poly.entity_id
_entity_poly.type
_entity_poly.pdbx_seq_one_letter_code
_entity_poly.pdbx_strand_id
1 'polypeptide(L)'
;MAWQRHSAITADRAGLLCVGDLEVARRVTLQYTLHSFPIAARINREAWMAQEDASDDSAMQASEFAMTSTPYAARRLKLAREFHASAEFQGWRRVIEHWTPKPAPKNVQADPVAPKAPPKQDMEKLTCISCKTVMRVPKAKLSGAEPVNVRCPNPDCGKVLKITPKKPKPPKPDLVSD
;
A
#
# COMPACT_ATOMS: atom_id res chain seq x y z
N MET A 1 8.40 -32.53 -9.84
CA MET A 1 8.70 -31.18 -10.39
C MET A 1 7.61 -30.69 -11.35
N ALA A 2 7.23 -31.44 -12.40
CA ALA A 2 6.25 -30.99 -13.40
C ALA A 2 4.88 -30.56 -12.81
N TRP A 3 4.36 -31.28 -11.81
CA TRP A 3 3.09 -30.93 -11.16
C TRP A 3 3.07 -29.51 -10.57
N GLN A 4 4.15 -29.06 -9.94
CA GLN A 4 4.24 -27.71 -9.36
C GLN A 4 4.19 -26.62 -10.44
N ARG A 5 4.77 -26.87 -11.61
CA ARG A 5 4.69 -25.93 -12.74
C ARG A 5 3.28 -25.84 -13.31
N HIS A 6 2.63 -26.99 -13.51
CA HIS A 6 1.24 -27.02 -13.96
C HIS A 6 0.29 -26.39 -12.95
N SER A 7 0.47 -26.65 -11.65
CA SER A 7 -0.37 -26.05 -10.62
C SER A 7 -0.22 -24.53 -10.55
N ALA A 8 1.00 -23.99 -10.71
CA ALA A 8 1.24 -22.56 -10.79
C ALA A 8 0.50 -21.91 -11.98
N ILE A 9 0.60 -22.50 -13.18
CA ILE A 9 -0.08 -21.99 -14.38
C ILE A 9 -1.61 -22.08 -14.22
N THR A 10 -2.12 -23.17 -13.66
CA THR A 10 -3.55 -23.31 -13.38
C THR A 10 -4.03 -22.28 -12.36
N ALA A 11 -3.26 -22.02 -11.32
CA ALA A 11 -3.56 -20.98 -10.33
C ALA A 11 -3.58 -19.58 -10.95
N ASP A 12 -2.66 -19.29 -11.88
CA ASP A 12 -2.64 -18.01 -12.61
C ASP A 12 -3.92 -17.83 -13.45
N ARG A 13 -4.36 -18.87 -14.16
CA ARG A 13 -5.60 -18.85 -14.94
C ARG A 13 -6.83 -18.65 -14.06
N ALA A 14 -6.91 -19.36 -12.93
CA ALA A 14 -7.99 -19.20 -11.96
C ALA A 14 -8.00 -17.77 -11.37
N GLY A 15 -6.84 -17.25 -11.01
CA GLY A 15 -6.69 -15.87 -10.53
C GLY A 15 -7.14 -14.84 -11.57
N LEU A 16 -6.79 -15.05 -12.85
CA LEU A 16 -7.21 -14.18 -13.93
C LEU A 16 -8.73 -14.22 -14.15
N LEU A 17 -9.38 -15.39 -14.03
CA LEU A 17 -10.85 -15.50 -14.10
C LEU A 17 -11.54 -14.73 -12.98
N CYS A 18 -11.00 -14.80 -11.76
CA CYS A 18 -11.53 -14.09 -10.60
C CYS A 18 -11.43 -12.57 -10.75
N VAL A 19 -10.28 -12.08 -11.24
CA VAL A 19 -10.02 -10.64 -11.35
C VAL A 19 -10.64 -10.04 -12.62
N GLY A 20 -10.64 -10.78 -13.72
CA GLY A 20 -11.18 -10.33 -15.02
C GLY A 20 -10.33 -9.28 -15.75
N ASP A 21 -9.22 -8.83 -15.17
CA ASP A 21 -8.33 -7.81 -15.73
C ASP A 21 -6.90 -8.34 -15.82
N LEU A 22 -6.37 -8.41 -17.04
CA LEU A 22 -5.03 -8.86 -17.36
C LEU A 22 -3.95 -8.00 -16.69
N GLU A 23 -4.13 -6.69 -16.58
CA GLU A 23 -3.12 -5.81 -15.98
C GLU A 23 -3.02 -6.00 -14.47
N VAL A 24 -4.15 -6.21 -13.80
CA VAL A 24 -4.16 -6.53 -12.37
C VAL A 24 -3.50 -7.88 -12.13
N ALA A 25 -3.82 -8.90 -12.94
CA ALA A 25 -3.18 -10.20 -12.86
C ALA A 25 -1.66 -10.10 -13.12
N ARG A 26 -1.24 -9.36 -14.15
CA ARG A 26 0.18 -9.13 -14.47
C ARG A 26 0.92 -8.50 -13.30
N ARG A 27 0.35 -7.44 -12.71
CA ARG A 27 0.95 -6.74 -11.56
C ARG A 27 1.12 -7.66 -10.36
N VAL A 28 0.08 -8.45 -10.03
CA VAL A 28 0.11 -9.35 -8.87
C VAL A 28 1.13 -10.46 -9.07
N THR A 29 1.16 -11.09 -10.26
CA THR A 29 2.16 -12.12 -10.59
C THR A 29 3.58 -11.57 -10.52
N LEU A 30 3.80 -10.34 -10.99
CA LEU A 30 5.11 -9.69 -10.91
C LEU A 30 5.51 -9.41 -9.46
N GLN A 31 4.62 -8.81 -8.66
CA GLN A 31 4.85 -8.54 -7.24
C GLN A 31 5.17 -9.79 -6.45
N TYR A 32 4.44 -10.88 -6.71
CA TYR A 32 4.65 -12.17 -6.09
C TYR A 32 6.02 -12.76 -6.46
N THR A 33 6.39 -12.72 -7.75
CA THR A 33 7.68 -13.24 -8.23
C THR A 33 8.87 -12.48 -7.64
N LEU A 34 8.76 -11.16 -7.52
CA LEU A 34 9.82 -10.31 -6.97
C LEU A 34 9.87 -10.31 -5.45
N HIS A 35 8.88 -10.93 -4.79
CA HIS A 35 8.66 -10.87 -3.35
C HIS A 35 8.67 -9.42 -2.81
N SER A 36 8.23 -8.46 -3.62
CA SER A 36 8.36 -7.04 -3.31
C SER A 36 7.28 -6.19 -4.00
N PHE A 37 6.45 -5.55 -3.17
CA PHE A 37 5.43 -4.61 -3.63
C PHE A 37 6.01 -3.31 -4.21
N PRO A 38 7.03 -2.67 -3.59
CA PRO A 38 7.56 -1.40 -4.09
C PRO A 38 8.36 -1.53 -5.40
N ILE A 39 9.02 -2.68 -5.62
CA ILE A 39 9.90 -2.89 -6.79
C ILE A 39 9.09 -3.04 -8.07
N ALA A 40 7.92 -3.70 -8.02
CA ALA A 40 7.08 -3.88 -9.19
C ALA A 40 6.67 -2.55 -9.86
N ALA A 41 6.51 -1.48 -9.08
CA ALA A 41 6.19 -0.15 -9.61
C ALA A 41 7.39 0.57 -10.27
N ARG A 42 8.62 0.09 -10.04
CA ARG A 42 9.86 0.69 -10.56
C ARG A 42 10.44 -0.05 -11.76
N ILE A 43 9.82 -1.16 -12.16
CA ILE A 43 10.27 -1.94 -13.32
C ILE A 43 9.83 -1.24 -14.60
N ASN A 44 10.74 -1.20 -15.58
CA ASN A 44 10.41 -0.76 -16.92
C ASN A 44 9.44 -1.76 -17.56
N ARG A 45 8.18 -1.33 -17.73
CA ARG A 45 7.09 -2.16 -18.27
C ARG A 45 7.33 -2.57 -19.72
N GLU A 46 7.92 -1.71 -20.54
CA GLU A 46 8.18 -1.99 -21.96
C GLU A 46 9.26 -3.06 -22.11
N ALA A 47 10.38 -2.89 -21.41
CA ALA A 47 11.46 -3.87 -21.40
C ALA A 47 10.96 -5.24 -20.89
N TRP A 48 10.07 -5.23 -19.91
CA TRP A 48 9.46 -6.43 -19.39
C TRP A 48 8.50 -7.11 -20.39
N MET A 49 7.66 -6.35 -21.09
CA MET A 49 6.80 -6.91 -22.15
C MET A 49 7.64 -7.52 -23.28
N ALA A 50 8.77 -6.90 -23.64
CA ALA A 50 9.69 -7.49 -24.61
C ALA A 50 10.26 -8.85 -24.12
N GLN A 51 10.55 -8.98 -22.82
CA GLN A 51 10.95 -10.27 -22.23
C GLN A 51 9.80 -11.30 -22.23
N GLU A 52 8.56 -10.87 -22.01
CA GLU A 52 7.36 -11.70 -22.14
C GLU A 52 7.23 -12.23 -23.58
N ASP A 53 7.38 -11.38 -24.59
CA ASP A 53 7.30 -11.80 -25.99
C ASP A 53 8.42 -12.79 -26.37
N ALA A 54 9.64 -12.56 -25.88
CA ALA A 54 10.80 -13.41 -26.10
C ALA A 54 10.79 -14.73 -25.29
N SER A 55 9.79 -14.98 -24.44
CA SER A 55 9.80 -16.13 -23.52
C SER A 55 9.62 -17.51 -24.18
N ASP A 56 9.35 -17.56 -25.48
CA ASP A 56 9.12 -18.81 -26.23
C ASP A 56 10.40 -19.46 -26.74
N ASP A 57 11.56 -18.88 -26.44
CA ASP A 57 12.83 -19.48 -26.81
C ASP A 57 12.94 -20.91 -26.23
N SER A 58 13.21 -21.87 -27.12
CA SER A 58 13.27 -23.29 -26.77
C SER A 58 14.38 -23.59 -25.77
N ALA A 59 15.47 -22.81 -25.81
CA ALA A 59 16.53 -22.85 -24.81
C ALA A 59 16.02 -22.45 -23.41
N MET A 60 15.16 -21.44 -23.34
CA MET A 60 14.61 -20.94 -22.09
C MET A 60 13.54 -21.87 -21.50
N GLN A 61 12.77 -22.56 -22.36
CA GLN A 61 11.87 -23.63 -21.93
C GLN A 61 12.63 -24.86 -21.42
N ALA A 62 13.71 -25.24 -22.10
CA ALA A 62 14.56 -26.35 -21.67
C ALA A 62 15.25 -26.04 -20.34
N SER A 63 15.74 -24.81 -20.15
CA SER A 63 16.33 -24.38 -18.88
C SER A 63 15.28 -24.36 -17.76
N GLU A 64 14.06 -23.86 -18.03
CA GLU A 64 12.96 -23.90 -17.05
C GLU A 64 12.62 -25.34 -16.65
N PHE A 65 12.55 -26.24 -17.62
CA PHE A 65 12.20 -27.64 -17.36
C PHE A 65 13.24 -28.35 -16.49
N ALA A 66 14.54 -28.09 -16.75
CA ALA A 66 15.67 -28.75 -16.10
C ALA A 66 16.09 -28.11 -14.77
N MET A 67 15.99 -26.79 -14.63
CA MET A 67 16.67 -26.04 -13.56
C MET A 67 15.75 -25.48 -12.49
N THR A 68 14.42 -25.47 -12.68
CA THR A 68 13.51 -24.88 -11.70
C THR A 68 12.19 -25.64 -11.55
N SER A 69 11.67 -25.63 -10.32
CA SER A 69 10.34 -26.12 -9.97
C SER A 69 9.24 -25.09 -10.22
N THR A 70 9.59 -23.81 -10.32
CA THR A 70 8.68 -22.70 -10.57
C THR A 70 8.87 -22.17 -11.99
N PRO A 71 7.78 -21.93 -12.76
CA PRO A 71 7.91 -21.35 -14.08
C PRO A 71 8.42 -19.91 -14.01
N TYR A 72 9.19 -19.50 -15.02
CA TYR A 72 9.67 -18.12 -15.12
C TYR A 72 8.51 -17.15 -15.27
N ALA A 73 8.65 -15.97 -14.66
CA ALA A 73 7.59 -14.97 -14.65
C ALA A 73 7.17 -14.52 -16.05
N ALA A 74 8.13 -14.30 -16.97
CA ALA A 74 7.84 -13.93 -18.35
C ALA A 74 6.92 -14.96 -19.03
N ARG A 75 7.25 -16.26 -18.91
CA ARG A 75 6.44 -17.35 -19.47
C ARG A 75 5.04 -17.42 -18.86
N ARG A 76 4.92 -17.27 -17.54
CA ARG A 76 3.61 -17.26 -16.85
C ARG A 76 2.70 -16.14 -17.35
N LEU A 77 3.26 -14.95 -17.51
CA LEU A 77 2.52 -13.78 -17.99
C LEU A 77 2.08 -13.95 -19.45
N LYS A 78 2.95 -14.49 -20.30
CA LYS A 78 2.59 -14.81 -21.68
C LYS A 78 1.42 -15.78 -21.75
N LEU A 79 1.49 -16.88 -21.01
CA LEU A 79 0.40 -17.86 -20.92
C LEU A 79 -0.90 -17.25 -20.36
N ALA A 80 -0.80 -16.30 -19.42
CA ALA A 80 -1.95 -15.58 -18.91
C ALA A 80 -2.58 -14.66 -19.98
N ARG A 81 -1.76 -13.96 -20.77
CA ARG A 81 -2.21 -13.11 -21.90
C ARG A 81 -2.87 -13.95 -22.99
N GLU A 82 -2.29 -15.08 -23.36
CA GLU A 82 -2.87 -16.01 -24.34
C GLU A 82 -4.21 -16.57 -23.85
N PHE A 83 -4.26 -16.99 -22.59
CA PHE A 83 -5.50 -17.45 -21.98
C PHE A 83 -6.56 -16.33 -21.97
N HIS A 84 -6.21 -15.11 -21.59
CA HIS A 84 -7.12 -13.95 -21.62
C HIS A 84 -7.75 -13.71 -23.00
N ALA A 85 -6.96 -13.88 -24.06
CA ALA A 85 -7.40 -13.71 -25.45
C ALA A 85 -8.24 -14.90 -25.97
N SER A 86 -8.23 -16.04 -25.28
CA SER A 86 -8.89 -17.27 -25.73
C SER A 86 -10.42 -17.20 -25.61
N ALA A 87 -11.11 -17.96 -26.48
CA ALA A 87 -12.55 -18.15 -26.39
C ALA A 87 -12.99 -18.82 -25.08
N GLU A 88 -12.13 -19.67 -24.49
CA GLU A 88 -12.38 -20.33 -23.22
C GLU A 88 -12.52 -19.32 -22.08
N PHE A 89 -11.58 -18.38 -21.98
CA PHE A 89 -11.64 -17.32 -20.97
C PHE A 89 -12.89 -16.46 -21.13
N GLN A 90 -13.22 -16.05 -22.36
CA GLN A 90 -14.42 -15.27 -22.65
C GLN A 90 -15.71 -16.05 -22.29
N GLY A 91 -15.74 -17.35 -22.55
CA GLY A 91 -16.85 -18.22 -22.18
C GLY A 91 -17.06 -18.26 -20.66
N TRP A 92 -15.99 -18.52 -19.90
CA TRP A 92 -16.06 -18.53 -18.43
C TRP A 92 -16.40 -17.17 -17.84
N ARG A 93 -15.87 -16.08 -18.42
CA ARG A 93 -16.20 -14.72 -17.97
C ARG A 93 -17.68 -14.42 -18.09
N ARG A 94 -18.35 -14.82 -19.17
CA ARG A 94 -19.81 -14.67 -19.32
C ARG A 94 -20.57 -15.41 -18.22
N VAL A 95 -20.14 -16.63 -17.87
CA VAL A 95 -20.75 -17.39 -16.77
C VAL A 95 -20.55 -16.66 -15.45
N ILE A 96 -19.33 -16.21 -15.16
CA ILE A 96 -19.03 -15.48 -13.93
C ILE A 96 -19.86 -14.20 -13.85
N GLU A 97 -19.90 -13.40 -14.91
CA GLU A 97 -20.66 -12.15 -14.97
C GLU A 97 -22.17 -12.35 -14.81
N HIS A 98 -22.70 -13.47 -15.31
CA HIS A 98 -24.11 -13.83 -15.13
C HIS A 98 -24.46 -14.03 -13.65
N TRP A 99 -23.57 -14.68 -12.89
CA TRP A 99 -23.77 -14.97 -11.46
C TRP A 99 -23.22 -13.90 -10.51
N THR A 100 -22.41 -12.98 -11.02
CA THR A 100 -21.79 -11.92 -10.20
C THR A 100 -22.84 -10.85 -9.88
N PRO A 101 -23.10 -10.56 -8.61
CA PRO A 101 -23.99 -9.46 -8.24
C PRO A 101 -23.42 -8.15 -8.80
N LYS A 102 -24.23 -7.40 -9.54
CA LYS A 102 -23.82 -6.07 -10.00
C LYS A 102 -23.57 -5.20 -8.76
N PRO A 103 -22.34 -4.69 -8.56
CA PRO A 103 -22.09 -3.82 -7.44
C PRO A 103 -22.98 -2.59 -7.58
N ALA A 104 -23.66 -2.21 -6.48
CA ALA A 104 -24.35 -0.93 -6.45
C ALA A 104 -23.36 0.16 -6.85
N PRO A 105 -23.77 1.14 -7.68
CA PRO A 105 -22.89 2.22 -8.08
C PRO A 105 -22.36 2.89 -6.81
N LYS A 106 -21.07 2.70 -6.53
CA LYS A 106 -20.41 3.43 -5.46
C LYS A 106 -20.30 4.86 -5.97
N ASN A 107 -21.15 5.73 -5.46
CA ASN A 107 -20.95 7.16 -5.59
C ASN A 107 -19.68 7.47 -4.79
N VAL A 108 -18.52 7.39 -5.44
CA VAL A 108 -17.25 7.85 -4.88
C VAL A 108 -17.26 9.38 -5.00
N GLN A 109 -18.22 10.00 -4.33
CA GLN A 109 -18.14 11.40 -4.01
C GLN A 109 -17.06 11.45 -2.94
N ALA A 110 -15.88 11.95 -3.31
CA ALA A 110 -14.90 12.33 -2.32
C ALA A 110 -15.62 13.24 -1.33
N ASP A 111 -15.72 12.82 -0.06
CA ASP A 111 -16.23 13.70 0.98
C ASP A 111 -15.50 15.03 0.83
N PRO A 112 -16.22 16.16 0.69
CA PRO A 112 -15.57 17.44 0.57
C PRO A 112 -14.61 17.55 1.75
N VAL A 113 -13.32 17.65 1.43
CA VAL A 113 -12.26 17.79 2.41
C VAL A 113 -12.67 18.94 3.30
N ALA A 114 -13.10 18.63 4.53
CA ALA A 114 -13.49 19.65 5.48
C ALA A 114 -12.32 20.63 5.54
N PRO A 115 -12.53 21.93 5.27
CA PRO A 115 -11.45 22.90 5.25
C PRO A 115 -10.69 22.74 6.56
N LYS A 116 -9.42 22.33 6.44
CA LYS A 116 -8.53 22.18 7.59
C LYS A 116 -8.59 23.53 8.30
N ALA A 117 -9.25 23.56 9.47
CA ALA A 117 -9.31 24.76 10.27
C ALA A 117 -7.88 25.31 10.38
N PRO A 118 -7.68 26.61 10.16
CA PRO A 118 -6.35 27.19 10.20
C PRO A 118 -5.66 26.72 11.47
N PRO A 119 -4.39 26.27 11.39
CA PRO A 119 -3.68 25.83 12.57
C PRO A 119 -3.78 26.96 13.59
N LYS A 120 -4.48 26.72 14.71
CA LYS A 120 -4.43 27.61 15.86
C LYS A 120 -2.98 27.58 16.34
N GLN A 121 -2.19 28.47 15.77
CA GLN A 121 -0.83 28.76 16.16
C GLN A 121 -0.87 29.01 17.67
N ASP A 122 0.07 28.40 18.39
CA ASP A 122 0.34 28.62 19.83
C ASP A 122 -0.38 27.74 20.87
N MET A 123 -0.91 26.57 20.49
CA MET A 123 -1.34 25.55 21.46
C MET A 123 -0.45 24.29 21.38
N GLU A 124 0.25 23.96 22.47
CA GLU A 124 0.97 22.70 22.62
C GLU A 124 0.05 21.58 23.08
N LYS A 125 0.19 20.40 22.44
CA LYS A 125 -0.53 19.19 22.82
C LYS A 125 0.25 18.45 23.90
N LEU A 126 -0.39 18.23 25.05
CA LEU A 126 0.16 17.50 26.19
C LEU A 126 -0.78 16.36 26.56
N THR A 127 -0.25 15.22 26.97
CA THR A 127 -1.06 14.09 27.42
C THR A 127 -1.11 14.07 28.94
N CYS A 128 -2.31 13.98 29.52
CA CYS A 128 -2.46 13.84 30.96
C CYS A 128 -1.85 12.51 31.43
N ILE A 129 -0.97 12.55 32.44
CA ILE A 129 -0.34 11.34 32.98
C ILE A 129 -1.32 10.42 33.72
N SER A 130 -2.42 10.99 34.26
CA SER A 130 -3.39 10.22 35.05
C SER A 130 -4.46 9.53 34.21
N CYS A 131 -5.05 10.22 33.23
CA CYS A 131 -6.18 9.70 32.45
C CYS A 131 -5.88 9.51 30.95
N LYS A 132 -4.64 9.78 30.53
CA LYS A 132 -4.19 9.69 29.12
C LYS A 132 -4.96 10.57 28.13
N THR A 133 -5.84 11.45 28.61
CA THR A 133 -6.56 12.41 27.75
C THR A 133 -5.61 13.47 27.19
N VAL A 134 -5.75 13.78 25.91
CA VAL A 134 -4.97 14.83 25.23
C VAL A 134 -5.52 16.20 25.63
N MET A 135 -4.63 17.06 26.11
CA MET A 135 -4.90 18.43 26.55
C MET A 135 -4.18 19.41 25.62
N ARG A 136 -4.73 20.62 25.49
CA ARG A 136 -4.10 21.70 24.73
C ARG A 136 -3.82 22.87 25.65
N VAL A 137 -2.56 23.26 25.78
CA VAL A 137 -2.11 24.35 26.64
C VAL A 137 -1.46 25.43 25.79
N PRO A 138 -1.75 26.73 26.03
CA PRO A 138 -1.09 27.81 25.31
C PRO A 138 0.42 27.80 25.53
N LYS A 139 1.22 27.90 24.45
CA LYS A 139 2.68 27.95 24.53
C LYS A 139 3.20 29.10 25.40
N ALA A 140 2.51 30.23 25.42
CA ALA A 140 2.85 31.39 26.25
C ALA A 140 2.84 31.06 27.76
N LYS A 141 2.04 30.07 28.19
CA LYS A 141 2.03 29.60 29.59
C LYS A 141 3.10 28.54 29.87
N LEU A 142 3.83 28.08 28.87
CA LEU A 142 4.87 27.05 28.98
C LEU A 142 6.28 27.60 28.66
N SER A 143 6.42 28.88 28.33
CA SER A 143 7.69 29.49 27.91
C SER A 143 8.55 30.08 29.05
N GLY A 144 8.16 29.89 30.31
CA GLY A 144 8.91 30.34 31.49
C GLY A 144 9.85 29.26 32.04
N ALA A 145 10.63 29.57 33.09
CA ALA A 145 11.39 28.58 33.86
C ALA A 145 10.60 28.01 35.06
N GLU A 146 9.42 28.57 35.33
CA GLU A 146 8.59 28.24 36.49
C GLU A 146 7.60 27.11 36.17
N PRO A 147 7.34 26.21 37.15
CA PRO A 147 6.39 25.11 36.96
C PRO A 147 4.96 25.65 36.86
N VAL A 148 4.26 25.27 35.77
CA VAL A 148 2.89 25.72 35.51
C VAL A 148 1.90 24.63 35.90
N ASN A 149 0.92 25.00 36.71
CA ASN A 149 -0.16 24.12 37.14
C ASN A 149 -1.26 24.10 36.06
N VAL A 150 -1.43 22.96 35.39
CA VAL A 150 -2.47 22.75 34.37
C VAL A 150 -3.49 21.73 34.87
N ARG A 151 -4.76 22.12 34.95
CA ARG A 151 -5.86 21.20 35.30
C ARG A 151 -6.28 20.37 34.08
N CYS A 152 -6.47 19.08 34.27
CA CYS A 152 -6.97 18.20 33.21
C CYS A 152 -8.39 18.60 32.77
N PRO A 153 -8.66 18.74 31.47
CA PRO A 153 -9.98 19.12 30.94
C PRO A 153 -10.99 17.97 30.96
N ASN A 154 -10.56 16.74 31.29
CA ASN A 154 -11.48 15.61 31.46
C ASN A 154 -12.26 15.77 32.79
N PRO A 155 -13.60 15.88 32.76
CA PRO A 155 -14.44 16.06 33.96
C PRO A 155 -14.24 14.94 34.98
N ASP A 156 -13.94 13.72 34.53
CA ASP A 156 -13.74 12.56 35.40
C ASP A 156 -12.36 12.52 36.06
N CYS A 157 -11.38 13.25 35.50
CA CYS A 157 -10.02 13.26 36.03
C CYS A 157 -9.76 14.45 36.95
N GLY A 158 -10.01 15.68 36.48
CA GLY A 158 -9.90 16.92 37.25
C GLY A 158 -8.54 17.24 37.91
N LYS A 159 -7.52 16.37 37.81
CA LYS A 159 -6.22 16.48 38.49
C LYS A 159 -5.40 17.65 37.95
N VAL A 160 -4.69 18.32 38.86
CA VAL A 160 -3.77 19.42 38.54
C VAL A 160 -2.37 18.84 38.32
N LEU A 161 -1.83 19.02 37.12
CA LEU A 161 -0.48 18.58 36.75
C LEU A 161 0.49 19.76 36.84
N LYS A 162 1.63 19.53 37.50
CA LYS A 162 2.79 20.44 37.52
C LYS A 162 3.65 20.14 36.30
N ILE A 163 3.71 21.06 35.34
CA ILE A 163 4.52 20.92 34.13
C ILE A 163 5.74 21.82 34.27
N THR A 164 6.93 21.22 34.33
CA THR A 164 8.20 21.95 34.31
C THR A 164 8.70 22.04 32.87
N PRO A 165 8.72 23.24 32.25
CA PRO A 165 9.20 23.41 30.89
C PRO A 165 10.70 23.10 30.76
N LYS A 166 11.09 22.43 29.67
CA LYS A 166 12.49 22.12 29.36
C LYS A 166 13.18 23.39 28.85
N LYS A 167 14.36 23.71 29.38
CA LYS A 167 15.20 24.82 28.87
C LYS A 167 15.45 24.66 27.36
N PRO A 168 15.31 25.72 26.55
CA PRO A 168 15.56 25.64 25.11
C PRO A 168 17.03 25.30 24.84
N LYS A 169 17.26 24.33 23.95
CA LYS A 169 18.60 23.95 23.48
C LYS A 169 19.01 24.93 22.37
N PRO A 170 20.22 25.51 22.38
CA PRO A 170 20.64 26.48 21.38
C PRO A 170 20.59 25.87 19.96
N PRO A 171 20.21 26.67 18.94
CA PRO A 171 20.08 26.21 17.56
C PRO A 171 21.43 25.75 17.00
N LYS A 172 21.43 24.64 16.26
CA LYS A 172 22.61 24.15 15.52
C LYS A 172 22.87 25.06 14.31
N PRO A 173 24.13 25.42 14.02
CA PRO A 173 24.48 26.48 13.07
C PRO A 173 24.34 26.17 11.56
N ASP A 174 23.83 25.01 11.13
CA ASP A 174 24.01 24.58 9.71
C ASP A 174 22.79 24.80 8.78
N LEU A 175 21.95 25.81 9.00
CA LEU A 175 20.88 26.15 8.03
C LEU A 175 20.76 27.66 7.80
N VAL A 176 21.88 28.29 7.42
CA VAL A 176 21.87 29.53 6.65
C VAL A 176 22.74 29.30 5.42
N SER A 177 22.13 29.20 4.26
CA SER A 177 22.81 29.42 2.98
C SER A 177 21.84 30.12 2.04
N ASP A 178 22.30 31.26 1.53
CA ASP A 178 21.72 32.12 0.50
C ASP A 178 21.33 31.39 -0.78
#